data_AF-A0A7Y4ZQT0-F1
#
_entry.id   AF-A0A7Y4ZQT0-F1
#
_cell.length_a   1.000
_cell.length_b   1.000
_cell.length_c   1.000
_cell.angle_alpha   90.00
_cell.angle_beta   90.00
_cell.angle_gamma   90.00
#
_symmetry.space_group_name_H-M   'P 1'
#
loop_
_entity.id
_entity.type
_entity.pdbx_description
1 polymer ?
#
loop_
_entity_poly.entity_id
_entity_poly.type
_entity_poly.pdbx_seq_one_letter_code
_entity_poly.pdbx_strand_id
1 'polypeptide(L)'
;MTTWLPNLVGSVAIWHLAADLNRPSLMGGRLLVPELDGPASLPTTVRWHVADYLPLDDARTAHPQDAEAAIEAFRSALRKLDAELESPTSGFTRFREAFSVPDLSAEDCYFFDPKSKQLRVANWGATPRSQGARSIAVHTAARFPQAEKRRGGGASGSPRASDTGATGGAVRGRLGAGIGAVLLLLLGIGAFVYLRVLRTPTANVGPPPSAPGALPTPAATPA
;
A
#
# COMPACT_ATOMS: atom_id res chain seq x y z
N MET A 1 -12.07 -12.25 -13.19
CA MET A 1 -11.37 -11.46 -12.15
C MET A 1 -10.18 -10.78 -12.79
N THR A 2 -10.08 -9.45 -12.68
CA THR A 2 -8.94 -8.68 -13.19
C THR A 2 -7.68 -9.09 -12.44
N THR A 3 -6.69 -9.65 -13.13
CA THR A 3 -5.40 -9.97 -12.53
C THR A 3 -4.59 -8.68 -12.38
N TRP A 4 -4.06 -8.41 -11.19
CA TRP A 4 -3.21 -7.24 -10.90
C TRP A 4 -1.75 -7.65 -10.81
N LEU A 5 -0.86 -6.82 -11.35
CA LEU A 5 0.60 -7.01 -11.29
C LEU A 5 1.22 -5.92 -10.42
N PRO A 6 2.15 -6.24 -9.51
CA PRO A 6 2.81 -5.23 -8.71
C PRO A 6 3.67 -4.30 -9.59
N ASN A 7 3.67 -3.02 -9.26
CA ASN A 7 4.67 -2.10 -9.76
C ASN A 7 6.02 -2.44 -9.13
N LEU A 8 7.07 -2.41 -9.96
CA LEU A 8 8.40 -2.82 -9.56
C LEU A 8 9.31 -1.60 -9.38
N VAL A 9 10.23 -1.70 -8.43
CA VAL A 9 11.38 -0.79 -8.31
C VAL A 9 12.63 -1.62 -8.45
N GLY A 10 13.30 -1.48 -9.60
CA GLY A 10 14.24 -2.50 -10.07
C GLY A 10 13.50 -3.83 -10.27
N SER A 11 13.86 -4.85 -9.49
CA SER A 11 13.24 -6.18 -9.53
C SER A 11 12.38 -6.50 -8.30
N VAL A 12 12.12 -5.51 -7.44
CA VAL A 12 11.39 -5.70 -6.18
C VAL A 12 9.97 -5.15 -6.32
N ALA A 13 8.97 -5.99 -6.03
CA ALA A 13 7.59 -5.56 -5.95
C ALA A 13 7.35 -4.60 -4.79
N ILE A 14 6.62 -3.51 -5.03
CA ILE A 14 6.35 -2.50 -4.00
C ILE A 14 5.60 -3.05 -2.78
N TRP A 15 4.86 -4.15 -2.94
CA TRP A 15 4.17 -4.83 -1.84
C TRP A 15 5.12 -5.35 -0.75
N HIS A 16 6.42 -5.55 -1.03
CA HIS A 16 7.39 -5.86 0.02
C HIS A 16 7.57 -4.74 1.05
N LEU A 17 7.25 -3.49 0.68
CA LEU A 17 7.30 -2.35 1.58
C LEU A 17 6.03 -2.18 2.40
N ALA A 18 5.03 -3.06 2.26
CA ALA A 18 3.74 -2.87 2.90
C ALA A 18 3.85 -2.69 4.41
N ALA A 19 4.74 -3.43 5.08
CA ALA A 19 4.98 -3.30 6.51
C ALA A 19 5.50 -1.88 6.88
N ASP A 20 6.49 -1.39 6.13
CA ASP A 20 7.09 -0.08 6.37
C ASP A 20 6.13 1.07 6.05
N LEU A 21 5.40 0.97 4.93
CA LEU A 21 4.40 1.95 4.53
C LEU A 21 3.19 1.96 5.46
N ASN A 22 2.84 0.82 6.06
CA ASN A 22 1.76 0.70 7.04
C ASN A 22 2.13 1.08 8.47
N ARG A 23 3.36 1.54 8.74
CA ARG A 23 3.71 2.03 10.09
C ARG A 23 2.73 3.12 10.57
N PRO A 24 2.48 3.27 11.89
CA PRO A 24 1.47 4.19 12.42
C PRO A 24 1.63 5.65 11.98
N SER A 25 2.86 6.10 11.70
CA SER A 25 3.14 7.48 11.26
C SER A 25 2.81 7.75 9.79
N LEU A 26 2.59 6.71 8.97
CA LEU A 26 2.25 6.81 7.55
C LEU A 26 0.82 6.29 7.31
N MET A 27 0.67 5.11 6.70
CA MET A 27 -0.65 4.57 6.35
C MET A 27 -1.34 3.88 7.53
N GLY A 28 -0.61 3.49 8.57
CA GLY A 28 -1.19 2.95 9.81
C GLY A 28 -2.12 1.76 9.57
N GLY A 29 -1.71 0.81 8.72
CA GLY A 29 -2.49 -0.41 8.41
C GLY A 29 -3.55 -0.28 7.33
N ARG A 30 -3.64 0.86 6.63
CA ARG A 30 -4.65 1.12 5.57
C ARG A 30 -4.31 0.46 4.22
N LEU A 31 -3.07 0.07 3.98
CA LEU A 31 -2.72 -0.71 2.79
C LEU A 31 -2.93 -2.20 3.10
N LEU A 32 -3.82 -2.87 2.38
CA LEU A 32 -3.94 -4.33 2.49
C LEU A 32 -2.65 -4.98 2.01
N VAL A 33 -2.32 -6.16 2.53
CA VAL A 33 -1.13 -6.91 2.08
C VAL A 33 -1.63 -8.16 1.37
N PRO A 34 -1.30 -8.36 0.08
CA PRO A 34 -1.73 -9.54 -0.63
C PRO A 34 -0.89 -10.76 -0.25
N GLU A 35 -1.50 -11.93 -0.27
CA GLU A 35 -0.80 -13.20 -0.39
C GLU A 35 -0.40 -13.44 -1.85
N LEU A 36 0.83 -13.88 -2.06
CA LEU A 36 1.42 -14.09 -3.38
C LEU A 36 1.88 -15.53 -3.54
N ASP A 37 1.57 -16.14 -4.68
CA ASP A 37 2.17 -17.40 -5.10
C ASP A 37 3.08 -17.16 -6.32
N GLY A 38 4.27 -17.75 -6.32
CA GLY A 38 5.26 -17.61 -7.39
C GLY A 38 6.33 -16.54 -7.12
N PRO A 39 7.10 -16.12 -8.15
CA PRO A 39 8.15 -15.13 -7.98
C PRO A 39 7.60 -13.76 -7.56
N ALA A 40 8.29 -13.09 -6.63
CA ALA A 40 7.87 -11.78 -6.11
C ALA A 40 7.70 -10.69 -7.20
N SER A 41 8.53 -10.72 -8.24
CA SER A 41 8.48 -9.77 -9.36
C SER A 41 7.37 -10.06 -10.36
N LEU A 42 6.84 -11.29 -10.37
CA LEU A 42 5.81 -11.73 -11.31
C LEU A 42 4.98 -12.85 -10.66
N PRO A 43 4.12 -12.51 -9.68
CA PRO A 43 3.31 -13.51 -9.00
C PRO A 43 2.34 -14.17 -9.98
N THR A 44 2.18 -15.47 -9.82
CA THR A 44 1.20 -16.28 -10.56
C THR A 44 -0.21 -16.08 -10.02
N THR A 45 -0.32 -15.89 -8.70
CA THR A 45 -1.58 -15.66 -8.00
C THR A 45 -1.39 -14.51 -7.01
N VAL A 46 -2.40 -13.65 -6.91
CA VAL A 46 -2.49 -12.55 -5.94
C VAL A 46 -3.83 -12.68 -5.23
N ARG A 47 -3.83 -12.83 -3.90
CA ARG A 47 -5.05 -12.92 -3.08
C ARG A 47 -5.08 -11.80 -2.04
N TRP A 48 -6.24 -11.17 -1.90
CA TRP A 48 -6.48 -10.15 -0.89
C TRP A 48 -7.43 -10.69 0.18
N HIS A 49 -7.04 -10.59 1.45
CA HIS A 49 -7.91 -10.98 2.57
C HIS A 49 -8.88 -9.85 2.88
N VAL A 50 -10.09 -9.96 2.33
CA VAL A 50 -11.13 -8.92 2.47
C VAL A 50 -12.42 -9.42 3.13
N ALA A 51 -12.47 -10.69 3.54
CA ALA A 51 -13.68 -11.31 4.09
C ALA A 51 -14.21 -10.63 5.37
N ASP A 52 -13.33 -10.01 6.15
CA ASP A 52 -13.68 -9.29 7.39
C ASP A 52 -14.03 -7.81 7.16
N TYR A 53 -14.04 -7.35 5.91
CA TYR A 53 -14.27 -5.95 5.56
C TYR A 53 -15.50 -5.79 4.68
N LEU A 54 -16.11 -4.62 4.78
CA LEU A 54 -17.29 -4.26 4.00
C LEU A 54 -16.84 -3.47 2.75
N PRO A 55 -17.29 -3.81 1.53
CA PRO A 55 -17.04 -2.96 0.37
C PRO A 55 -17.46 -1.51 0.62
N LEU A 56 -16.74 -0.54 0.07
CA LEU A 56 -16.94 0.87 0.40
C LEU A 56 -18.38 1.36 0.11
N ASP A 57 -19.00 0.93 -0.98
CA ASP A 57 -20.36 1.35 -1.33
C ASP A 57 -21.41 0.80 -0.35
N ASP A 58 -21.24 -0.45 0.08
CA ASP A 58 -22.06 -1.05 1.14
C ASP A 58 -21.84 -0.32 2.47
N ALA A 59 -20.59 0.07 2.77
CA ALA A 59 -20.25 0.81 3.97
C ALA A 59 -20.83 2.23 3.98
N ARG A 60 -20.88 2.91 2.84
CA ARG A 60 -21.57 4.21 2.71
C ARG A 60 -23.06 4.10 2.96
N THR A 61 -23.66 2.96 2.65
CA THR A 61 -25.08 2.69 2.91
C THR A 61 -25.32 2.34 4.38
N ALA A 62 -24.52 1.44 4.96
CA ALA A 62 -24.69 0.94 6.32
C ALA A 62 -24.16 1.89 7.41
N HIS A 63 -23.09 2.62 7.11
CA HIS A 63 -22.32 3.46 8.05
C HIS A 63 -21.88 4.78 7.40
N PRO A 64 -22.80 5.63 6.89
CA PRO A 64 -22.46 6.78 6.06
C PRO A 64 -21.46 7.75 6.71
N GLN A 65 -21.66 8.07 8.00
CA GLN A 65 -20.78 9.00 8.72
C GLN A 65 -19.38 8.42 8.96
N ASP A 66 -19.30 7.16 9.37
CA ASP A 66 -18.02 6.50 9.63
C ASP A 66 -17.24 6.27 8.32
N ALA A 67 -17.93 5.93 7.23
CA ALA A 67 -17.32 5.71 5.92
C ALA A 67 -16.70 7.00 5.38
N GLU A 68 -17.41 8.13 5.44
CA GLU A 68 -16.87 9.42 4.98
C GLU A 68 -15.74 9.93 5.88
N ALA A 69 -15.83 9.73 7.21
CA ALA A 69 -14.74 10.02 8.12
C ALA A 69 -13.49 9.16 7.81
N ALA A 70 -13.68 7.88 7.51
CA ALA A 70 -12.60 6.97 7.15
C ALA A 70 -11.95 7.34 5.81
N ILE A 71 -12.72 7.81 4.82
CA ILE A 71 -12.21 8.35 3.56
C ILE A 71 -11.32 9.57 3.81
N GLU A 72 -11.75 10.52 4.64
CA GLU A 72 -10.94 11.71 4.91
C GLU A 72 -9.66 11.36 5.70
N ALA A 73 -9.77 10.45 6.67
CA ALA A 73 -8.60 9.94 7.40
C ALA A 73 -7.61 9.24 6.46
N PHE A 74 -8.11 8.47 5.49
CA PHE A 74 -7.29 7.81 4.47
C PHE A 74 -6.59 8.84 3.56
N ARG A 75 -7.30 9.87 3.09
CA ARG A 75 -6.70 10.97 2.31
C ARG A 75 -5.61 11.71 3.09
N SER A 76 -5.84 11.94 4.38
CA SER A 76 -4.84 12.55 5.27
C SER A 76 -3.58 11.68 5.40
N ALA A 77 -3.74 10.37 5.54
CA ALA A 77 -2.62 9.43 5.56
C ALA A 77 -1.85 9.40 4.23
N LEU A 78 -2.56 9.42 3.09
CA LEU A 78 -1.94 9.52 1.77
C LEU A 78 -1.11 10.81 1.61
N ARG A 79 -1.62 11.97 2.06
CA ARG A 79 -0.85 13.22 2.02
C ARG A 79 0.47 13.13 2.80
N LYS A 80 0.47 12.46 3.95
CA LYS A 80 1.68 12.23 4.74
C LYS A 80 2.66 11.30 4.02
N LEU A 81 2.13 10.22 3.44
CA LEU A 81 2.95 9.28 2.68
C LEU A 81 3.56 9.95 1.44
N ASP A 82 2.80 10.77 0.72
CA ASP A 82 3.32 11.52 -0.42
C ASP A 82 4.45 12.46 -0.02
N ALA A 83 4.27 13.22 1.07
CA ALA A 83 5.33 14.09 1.58
C ALA A 83 6.60 13.30 1.93
N GLU A 84 6.44 12.10 2.49
CA GLU A 84 7.55 11.19 2.75
C GLU A 84 8.22 10.68 1.46
N LEU A 85 7.43 10.30 0.44
CA LEU A 85 7.93 9.86 -0.86
C LEU A 85 8.60 10.97 -1.67
N GLU A 86 8.22 12.24 -1.47
CA GLU A 86 8.81 13.39 -2.14
C GLU A 86 10.04 13.95 -1.42
N SER A 87 10.20 13.66 -0.12
CA SER A 87 11.35 14.10 0.64
C SER A 87 12.64 13.46 0.09
N PRO A 88 13.66 14.24 -0.32
CA PRO A 88 14.91 13.69 -0.88
C PRO A 88 15.78 12.97 0.16
N THR A 89 15.51 13.15 1.45
CA THR A 89 16.20 12.48 2.55
C THR A 89 15.48 11.21 3.02
N SER A 90 14.29 10.92 2.48
CA SER A 90 13.56 9.71 2.85
C SER A 90 14.18 8.47 2.19
N GLY A 91 14.18 7.35 2.91
CA GLY A 91 14.49 6.05 2.32
C GLY A 91 13.45 5.60 1.27
N PHE A 92 12.30 6.27 1.20
CA PHE A 92 11.19 5.91 0.31
C PHE A 92 11.21 6.61 -1.05
N THR A 93 12.04 7.63 -1.27
CA THR A 93 12.03 8.45 -2.50
C THR A 93 12.17 7.63 -3.77
N ARG A 94 13.02 6.59 -3.74
CA ARG A 94 13.23 5.68 -4.88
C ARG A 94 11.99 4.88 -5.28
N PHE A 95 10.98 4.80 -4.41
CA PHE A 95 9.74 4.05 -4.66
C PHE A 95 8.56 4.92 -5.07
N ARG A 96 8.75 6.24 -5.14
CA ARG A 96 7.72 7.21 -5.49
C ARG A 96 6.96 6.83 -6.77
N GLU A 97 7.68 6.43 -7.83
CA GLU A 97 7.07 6.13 -9.13
C GLU A 97 6.30 4.80 -9.14
N ALA A 98 6.65 3.87 -8.26
CA ALA A 98 5.93 2.60 -8.15
C ALA A 98 4.69 2.71 -7.25
N PHE A 99 4.66 3.67 -6.32
CA PHE A 99 3.50 3.85 -5.45
C PHE A 99 2.34 4.49 -6.20
N SER A 100 1.19 3.86 -6.10
CA SER A 100 -0.08 4.35 -6.65
C SER A 100 -1.22 3.79 -5.82
N VAL A 101 -2.39 4.43 -5.90
CA VAL A 101 -3.63 3.86 -5.37
C VAL A 101 -4.70 3.93 -6.48
N PRO A 102 -5.63 2.98 -6.52
CA PRO A 102 -6.80 3.08 -7.40
C PRO A 102 -7.62 4.36 -7.13
N ASP A 103 -8.50 4.72 -8.04
CA ASP A 103 -9.50 5.77 -7.78
C ASP A 103 -10.57 5.27 -6.80
N LEU A 104 -11.18 6.14 -5.99
CA LEU A 104 -12.26 5.73 -5.07
C LEU A 104 -13.46 5.09 -5.77
N SER A 105 -13.67 5.39 -7.04
CA SER A 105 -14.71 4.77 -7.88
C SER A 105 -14.32 3.40 -8.41
N ALA A 106 -13.06 2.96 -8.20
CA ALA A 106 -12.63 1.63 -8.62
C ALA A 106 -13.30 0.56 -7.78
N GLU A 107 -14.08 -0.28 -8.45
CA GLU A 107 -14.71 -1.46 -7.86
C GLU A 107 -13.67 -2.40 -7.25
N ASP A 108 -14.05 -3.10 -6.18
CA ASP A 108 -13.24 -4.10 -5.48
C ASP A 108 -11.86 -3.63 -4.99
N CYS A 109 -11.65 -2.32 -4.84
CA CYS A 109 -10.38 -1.76 -4.37
C CYS A 109 -10.43 -1.21 -2.94
N TYR A 110 -11.62 -0.83 -2.46
CA TYR A 110 -11.79 -0.12 -1.19
C TYR A 110 -12.72 -0.86 -0.25
N PHE A 111 -12.22 -1.06 0.98
CA PHE A 111 -12.89 -1.86 1.99
C PHE A 111 -12.88 -1.15 3.33
N PHE A 112 -14.04 -1.01 3.95
CA PHE A 112 -14.20 -0.44 5.28
C PHE A 112 -14.11 -1.52 6.35
N ASP A 113 -13.26 -1.29 7.34
CA ASP A 113 -13.14 -2.14 8.52
C ASP A 113 -14.06 -1.59 9.63
N PRO A 114 -15.19 -2.26 9.93
CA PRO A 114 -16.14 -1.76 10.93
C PRO A 114 -15.60 -1.81 12.36
N LYS A 115 -14.57 -2.63 12.63
CA LYS A 115 -13.97 -2.75 13.97
C LYS A 115 -13.04 -1.58 14.25
N SER A 116 -12.18 -1.25 13.29
CA SER A 116 -11.21 -0.15 13.44
C SER A 116 -11.72 1.20 12.92
N LYS A 117 -12.85 1.21 12.21
CA LYS A 117 -13.43 2.39 11.53
C LYS A 117 -12.44 3.01 10.53
N GLN A 118 -11.73 2.15 9.80
CA GLN A 118 -10.72 2.56 8.83
C GLN A 118 -11.06 2.10 7.43
N LEU A 119 -10.70 2.93 6.45
CA LEU A 119 -10.72 2.57 5.05
C LEU A 119 -9.40 1.88 4.70
N ARG A 120 -9.50 0.71 4.10
CA ARG A 120 -8.38 -0.10 3.62
C ARG A 120 -8.44 -0.20 2.10
N VAL A 121 -7.27 -0.25 1.47
CA VAL A 121 -7.15 -0.30 0.01
C VAL A 121 -6.41 -1.56 -0.44
N ALA A 122 -6.98 -2.28 -1.40
CA ALA A 122 -6.34 -3.33 -2.18
C ALA A 122 -5.76 -2.75 -3.47
N ASN A 123 -4.96 -3.53 -4.19
CA ASN A 123 -4.45 -3.18 -5.52
C ASN A 123 -3.64 -1.87 -5.58
N TRP A 124 -3.19 -1.35 -4.44
CA TRP A 124 -2.24 -0.24 -4.41
C TRP A 124 -0.91 -0.67 -4.98
N GLY A 125 -0.20 0.25 -5.64
CA GLY A 125 1.09 -0.01 -6.24
C GLY A 125 1.04 -1.13 -7.28
N ALA A 126 -0.07 -1.25 -8.01
CA ALA A 126 -0.29 -2.35 -8.93
C ALA A 126 -1.04 -1.91 -10.19
N THR A 127 -0.87 -2.70 -11.25
CA THR A 127 -1.47 -2.45 -12.56
C THR A 127 -2.33 -3.61 -13.04
N PRO A 128 -3.57 -3.39 -13.55
CA PRO A 128 -4.35 -4.42 -14.19
C PRO A 128 -3.60 -5.02 -15.38
N ARG A 129 -3.52 -6.35 -15.42
CA ARG A 129 -2.86 -7.10 -16.49
C ARG A 129 -3.46 -6.82 -17.86
N SER A 130 -4.75 -6.46 -17.91
CA SER A 130 -5.48 -6.10 -19.13
C SER A 130 -5.03 -4.79 -19.77
N GLN A 131 -4.40 -3.87 -19.01
CA GLN A 131 -3.97 -2.57 -19.54
C GLN A 131 -2.54 -2.58 -20.11
N GLY A 132 -1.80 -3.69 -19.96
CA GLY A 132 -0.38 -3.73 -20.28
C GLY A 132 0.40 -2.65 -19.51
N ALA A 133 1.68 -2.45 -19.81
CA ALA A 133 2.50 -1.41 -19.17
C ALA A 133 2.11 0.04 -19.55
N ARG A 134 0.82 0.34 -19.79
CA ARG A 134 0.32 1.71 -19.95
C ARG A 134 0.01 2.27 -18.57
N SER A 135 0.56 3.46 -18.31
CA SER A 135 0.44 4.18 -17.04
C SER A 135 -1.02 4.25 -16.59
N ILE A 136 -1.31 3.64 -15.45
CA ILE A 136 -2.52 3.94 -14.70
C ILE A 136 -2.44 5.38 -14.27
N ALA A 137 -3.59 6.04 -14.19
CA ALA A 137 -3.69 7.33 -13.55
C ALA A 137 -3.07 7.24 -12.15
N VAL A 138 -1.84 7.73 -12.02
CA VAL A 138 -1.11 7.81 -10.77
C VAL A 138 -1.83 8.88 -9.94
N HIS A 139 -2.71 8.44 -9.06
CA HIS A 139 -3.33 9.32 -8.08
C HIS A 139 -2.42 9.34 -6.84
N THR A 140 -1.45 10.26 -6.85
CA THR A 140 -0.93 10.83 -5.60
C THR A 140 -2.05 11.62 -4.93
N ALA A 141 -1.97 11.90 -3.63
CA ALA A 141 -2.94 12.67 -2.86
C ALA A 141 -3.30 14.03 -3.50
N ALA A 142 -2.42 14.61 -4.32
CA ALA A 142 -2.67 15.81 -5.13
C ALA A 142 -3.65 15.59 -6.31
N ARG A 143 -3.79 14.35 -6.79
CA ARG A 143 -4.62 13.93 -7.92
C ARG A 143 -5.79 13.04 -7.51
N PHE A 144 -5.89 12.68 -6.24
CA PHE A 144 -7.06 12.00 -5.70
C PHE A 144 -8.24 12.95 -5.80
N PRO A 145 -9.40 12.54 -6.36
CA PRO A 145 -10.53 13.45 -6.54
C PRO A 145 -10.93 14.04 -5.18
N GLN A 146 -10.70 15.34 -5.03
CA GLN A 146 -11.32 16.12 -3.96
C GLN A 146 -12.81 16.07 -4.20
N ALA A 147 -13.59 15.78 -3.15
CA ALA A 147 -15.03 15.71 -3.22
C ALA A 147 -15.55 16.91 -4.02
N GLU A 148 -16.08 16.63 -5.20
CA GLU A 148 -16.55 17.65 -6.12
C GLU A 148 -17.64 18.43 -5.39
N LYS A 149 -17.33 19.69 -5.16
CA LYS A 149 -18.14 20.64 -4.42
C LYS A 149 -19.53 20.64 -5.05
N ARG A 150 -20.50 20.02 -4.35
CA ARG A 150 -21.93 19.98 -4.66
C ARG A 150 -22.35 21.26 -5.41
N ARG A 151 -22.58 21.13 -6.72
CA ARG A 151 -23.43 22.06 -7.46
C ARG A 151 -24.81 21.41 -7.57
N GLY A 152 -25.78 22.12 -7.01
CA GLY A 152 -27.13 21.64 -6.80
C GLY A 152 -27.95 21.49 -8.08
N GLY A 153 -29.06 20.78 -7.90
CA GLY A 153 -30.14 20.62 -8.88
C GLY A 153 -31.12 19.61 -8.30
N GLY A 154 -32.21 20.09 -7.70
CA GLY A 154 -33.15 19.28 -6.92
C GLY A 154 -34.23 18.58 -7.75
N ALA A 155 -34.90 17.63 -7.10
CA ALA A 155 -36.34 17.32 -7.16
C ALA A 155 -36.56 16.18 -6.14
N SER A 156 -37.22 16.45 -5.01
CA SER A 156 -38.67 16.31 -4.78
C SER A 156 -39.11 14.85 -4.55
N GLY A 157 -39.60 14.58 -3.33
CA GLY A 157 -40.18 13.31 -2.92
C GLY A 157 -40.19 13.10 -1.41
N SER A 158 -41.14 13.73 -0.72
CA SER A 158 -41.40 13.61 0.74
C SER A 158 -42.20 12.32 1.06
N PRO A 159 -42.51 11.99 2.33
CA PRO A 159 -42.03 10.79 3.02
C PRO A 159 -43.15 9.76 3.29
N ARG A 160 -42.78 8.55 3.74
CA ARG A 160 -43.73 7.69 4.46
C ARG A 160 -43.08 7.06 5.68
N ALA A 161 -43.56 7.50 6.84
CA ALA A 161 -43.30 6.92 8.13
C ALA A 161 -43.95 5.54 8.26
N SER A 162 -43.30 4.66 9.02
CA SER A 162 -43.93 3.60 9.81
C SER A 162 -42.98 3.24 10.94
N ASP A 163 -43.29 3.75 12.14
CA ASP A 163 -42.82 3.21 13.42
C ASP A 163 -43.34 1.77 13.59
N THR A 164 -42.60 0.91 14.31
CA THR A 164 -42.88 0.54 15.72
C THR A 164 -42.19 -0.78 16.11
N GLY A 165 -41.53 -0.79 17.29
CA GLY A 165 -41.40 -1.96 18.20
C GLY A 165 -40.07 -2.74 18.13
N ALA A 166 -39.07 -2.53 18.98
CA ALA A 166 -38.95 -2.75 20.45
C ALA A 166 -38.55 -4.19 20.85
N THR A 167 -37.80 -4.28 21.97
CA THR A 167 -37.21 -5.44 22.69
C THR A 167 -35.95 -6.04 22.05
N GLY A 168 -34.84 -6.32 22.75
CA GLY A 168 -34.51 -6.40 24.16
C GLY A 168 -33.48 -7.54 24.31
N GLY A 169 -32.40 -7.37 25.07
CA GLY A 169 -31.51 -8.50 25.41
C GLY A 169 -30.03 -8.14 25.57
N ALA A 170 -29.66 -7.76 26.79
CA ALA A 170 -28.27 -7.77 27.24
C ALA A 170 -27.82 -9.21 27.49
N VAL A 171 -26.62 -9.59 27.02
CA VAL A 171 -25.89 -10.75 27.55
C VAL A 171 -24.42 -10.38 27.74
N ARG A 172 -24.05 -10.25 29.01
CA ARG A 172 -22.67 -10.32 29.54
C ARG A 172 -22.11 -11.72 29.31
N GLY A 173 -20.84 -11.84 28.92
CA GLY A 173 -20.19 -13.16 28.92
C GLY A 173 -18.71 -13.20 28.55
N ARG A 174 -17.86 -12.98 29.57
CA ARG A 174 -16.58 -13.66 29.88
C ARG A 174 -15.32 -13.49 28.99
N LEU A 175 -14.28 -12.98 29.68
CA LEU A 175 -12.85 -13.16 29.47
C LEU A 175 -12.46 -14.60 29.04
N GLY A 176 -11.58 -14.69 28.06
CA GLY A 176 -10.74 -15.86 27.77
C GLY A 176 -9.32 -15.41 27.48
N ALA A 177 -8.45 -15.53 28.49
CA ALA A 177 -7.02 -15.29 28.39
C ALA A 177 -6.37 -16.34 27.47
N GLY A 178 -5.71 -15.91 26.39
CA GLY A 178 -5.07 -16.86 25.47
C GLY A 178 -4.24 -16.27 24.33
N ILE A 179 -3.82 -14.99 24.39
CA ILE A 179 -3.09 -14.34 23.27
C ILE A 179 -1.75 -13.74 23.78
N GLY A 180 -1.11 -14.40 24.74
CA GLY A 180 0.19 -13.97 25.26
C GLY A 180 1.39 -14.62 24.55
N ALA A 181 1.23 -15.81 23.97
CA ALA A 181 2.37 -16.63 23.55
C ALA A 181 2.73 -16.51 22.05
N VAL A 182 1.79 -16.09 21.19
CA VAL A 182 2.02 -16.03 19.73
C VAL A 182 2.71 -14.72 19.29
N LEU A 183 2.55 -13.64 20.07
CA LEU A 183 3.13 -12.33 19.74
C LEU A 183 4.67 -12.28 19.93
N LEU A 184 5.21 -13.09 20.84
CA LEU A 184 6.65 -13.13 21.13
C LEU A 184 7.45 -13.90 20.07
N LEU A 185 6.84 -14.87 19.36
CA LEU A 185 7.53 -15.64 18.33
C LEU A 185 7.69 -14.85 17.00
N LEU A 186 6.73 -13.98 16.67
CA LEU A 186 6.76 -13.18 15.44
C LEU A 186 7.71 -11.97 15.53
N LEU A 187 7.90 -11.39 16.71
CA LEU A 187 8.91 -10.34 16.93
C LEU A 187 10.35 -10.87 16.83
N GLY A 188 10.59 -12.12 17.24
CA GLY A 188 11.92 -12.74 17.16
C GLY A 188 12.40 -13.00 15.72
N ILE A 189 11.49 -13.39 14.82
CA ILE A 189 11.83 -13.69 13.42
C ILE A 189 12.07 -12.40 12.62
N GLY A 190 11.28 -11.34 12.86
CA GLY A 190 11.46 -10.04 12.20
C GLY A 190 12.80 -9.37 12.54
N ALA A 191 13.24 -9.45 13.81
CA ALA A 191 14.52 -8.89 14.24
C ALA A 191 15.73 -9.64 13.62
N PHE A 192 15.61 -10.95 13.41
CA PHE A 192 16.70 -11.77 12.85
C PHE A 192 16.95 -11.49 11.36
N VAL A 193 15.90 -11.22 10.58
CA VAL A 193 16.04 -10.88 9.15
C VAL A 193 16.59 -9.46 8.96
N TYR A 194 16.19 -8.50 9.81
CA TYR A 194 16.70 -7.12 9.78
C TYR A 194 18.21 -7.04 10.09
N LEU A 195 18.69 -7.83 11.06
CA LEU A 195 20.12 -7.89 11.41
C LEU A 195 21.00 -8.54 10.32
N ARG A 196 20.44 -9.42 9.48
CA ARG A 196 21.21 -10.06 8.40
C ARG A 196 21.37 -9.14 7.18
N VAL A 197 20.40 -8.26 6.91
CA VAL A 197 20.46 -7.30 5.80
C VAL A 197 21.41 -6.13 6.11
N LEU A 198 21.57 -5.75 7.39
CA LEU A 198 22.50 -4.69 7.80
C LEU A 198 23.95 -5.15 8.03
N ARG A 199 24.22 -6.46 8.00
CA ARG A 199 25.56 -7.05 8.16
C ARG A 199 26.13 -7.64 6.86
N THR A 200 25.98 -6.94 5.74
CA THR A 200 26.97 -7.12 4.67
C THR A 200 28.21 -6.30 5.03
N PRO A 201 29.34 -6.94 5.44
CA PRO A 201 30.59 -6.21 5.55
C PRO A 201 30.92 -5.64 4.17
N THR A 202 31.16 -4.33 4.12
CA THR A 202 31.87 -3.68 3.03
C THR A 202 33.15 -4.47 2.78
N ALA A 203 33.14 -5.27 1.71
CA ALA A 203 34.33 -5.92 1.22
C ALA A 203 35.33 -4.79 0.90
N ASN A 204 36.46 -4.88 1.58
CA ASN A 204 37.61 -4.02 1.46
C ASN A 204 38.05 -4.02 -0.01
N VAL A 205 37.70 -2.97 -0.77
CA VAL A 205 38.22 -2.75 -2.11
C VAL A 205 39.66 -2.29 -1.93
N GLY A 206 40.59 -3.24 -2.04
CA GLY A 206 42.02 -2.93 -2.09
C GLY A 206 42.33 -1.96 -3.24
N PRO A 207 43.46 -1.23 -3.17
CA PRO A 207 43.85 -0.31 -4.21
C PRO A 207 43.97 -1.02 -5.57
N PRO A 208 43.64 -0.34 -6.68
CA PRO A 208 43.65 -0.94 -8.00
C PRO A 208 45.05 -1.44 -8.35
N PRO A 209 45.17 -2.59 -9.06
CA PRO A 209 46.46 -3.02 -9.60
C PRO A 209 46.97 -1.98 -10.59
N SER A 210 48.24 -1.61 -10.44
CA SER A 210 48.99 -0.71 -11.32
C SER A 210 48.81 -1.09 -12.79
N ALA A 211 48.63 -0.07 -13.63
CA ALA A 211 48.50 -0.19 -15.08
C ALA A 211 49.68 -0.97 -15.70
N PRO A 212 49.43 -1.89 -16.64
CA PRO A 212 50.49 -2.48 -17.46
C PRO A 212 51.08 -1.40 -18.40
N GLY A 213 52.42 -1.43 -18.50
CA GLY A 213 53.25 -0.36 -19.02
C GLY A 213 52.99 0.07 -20.46
N ALA A 214 53.44 1.30 -20.74
CA ALA A 214 53.48 1.91 -22.04
C ALA A 214 54.26 1.05 -23.05
N LEU A 215 53.64 0.80 -24.21
CA LEU A 215 54.30 0.28 -25.40
C LEU A 215 55.27 1.35 -25.95
N PRO A 216 56.50 0.99 -26.35
CA PRO A 216 57.39 1.91 -27.04
C PRO A 216 56.92 2.16 -28.47
N THR A 217 56.86 3.44 -28.83
CA THR A 217 56.61 3.96 -30.18
C THR A 217 57.69 3.49 -31.16
N PRO A 218 57.35 2.92 -32.34
CA PRO A 218 58.35 2.67 -33.38
C PRO A 218 58.77 3.99 -34.05
N ALA A 219 60.08 4.16 -34.19
CA ALA A 219 60.73 5.30 -34.80
C ALA A 219 60.36 5.43 -36.30
N ALA A 220 60.08 6.66 -36.72
CA ALA A 220 59.94 7.02 -38.13
C ALA A 220 61.30 6.93 -38.85
N THR A 221 61.34 6.17 -39.93
CA THR A 221 62.44 6.17 -40.91
C THR A 221 62.24 7.33 -41.88
N PRO A 222 63.18 8.27 -42.02
CA PRO A 222 63.14 9.24 -43.12
C PRO A 222 63.65 8.61 -44.42
N ALA A 223 63.01 9.01 -45.53
CA ALA A 223 63.42 8.73 -46.90
C ALA A 223 64.53 9.70 -47.36
#